data_AF-A0A0N0NPU0-F1
#
_entry.id   AF-A0A0N0NPU0-F1
#
_cell.length_a   1.000
_cell.length_b   1.000
_cell.length_c   1.000
_cell.angle_alpha   90.00
_cell.angle_beta   90.00
_cell.angle_gamma   90.00
#
_symmetry.space_group_name_H-M   'P 1'
#
loop_
_entity.id
_entity.type
_entity.pdbx_description
1 polymer ?
#
loop_
_entity_poly.entity_id
_entity_poly.type
_entity_poly.pdbx_seq_one_letter_code
_entity_poly.pdbx_strand_id
1 'polypeptide(L)'
;MANPDSDFKTTGEEETLAPAQNDYESRTGQKDHIPVVKDDADIEDPIDGETADSDAQLERDDADAIDKSNIIDERTRGAVKNYQEPGDEEGLGGPDDGRSRVAGGPN
;
A
#
# COMPACT_ATOMS: atom_id res chain seq x y z
N MET A 1 -49.20 -11.11 -45.13
CA MET A 1 -48.63 -9.83 -44.63
C MET A 1 -47.75 -10.13 -43.42
N ALA A 2 -46.70 -9.33 -43.21
CA ALA A 2 -45.60 -9.58 -42.28
C ALA A 2 -45.73 -8.83 -40.92
N ASN A 3 -44.90 -9.28 -39.95
CA ASN A 3 -44.36 -8.63 -38.73
C ASN A 3 -45.21 -8.70 -37.43
N PRO A 4 -44.63 -8.57 -36.20
CA PRO A 4 -43.22 -8.45 -35.74
C PRO A 4 -42.91 -9.36 -34.48
N ASP A 5 -41.76 -9.14 -33.81
CA ASP A 5 -41.36 -9.60 -32.45
C ASP A 5 -40.64 -10.96 -32.35
N SER A 6 -39.30 -11.00 -32.38
CA SER A 6 -38.34 -10.77 -31.27
C SER A 6 -38.35 -11.90 -30.22
N ASP A 7 -37.53 -12.93 -30.43
CA ASP A 7 -37.06 -13.79 -29.34
C ASP A 7 -35.60 -14.19 -29.61
N PHE A 8 -34.71 -13.27 -29.27
CA PHE A 8 -33.34 -13.63 -28.93
C PHE A 8 -33.44 -14.66 -27.79
N LYS A 9 -33.21 -15.94 -28.10
CA LYS A 9 -33.14 -16.97 -27.07
C LYS A 9 -31.88 -16.74 -26.26
N THR A 10 -32.01 -16.00 -25.16
CA THR A 10 -31.03 -16.05 -24.07
C THR A 10 -31.21 -17.43 -23.42
N THR A 11 -30.51 -18.43 -23.95
CA THR A 11 -30.27 -19.66 -23.18
C THR A 11 -29.32 -19.24 -22.08
N GLY A 12 -29.89 -19.10 -20.88
CA GLY A 12 -29.19 -18.63 -19.69
C GLY A 12 -27.95 -19.48 -19.43
N GLU A 13 -26.81 -18.89 -19.72
CA GLU A 13 -25.54 -19.19 -19.08
C GLU A 13 -24.92 -17.81 -18.84
N GLU A 14 -25.30 -17.17 -17.73
CA GLU A 14 -24.34 -16.29 -17.07
C GLU A 14 -23.18 -17.21 -16.67
N GLU A 15 -22.22 -17.36 -17.58
CA GLU A 15 -20.90 -17.88 -17.25
C GLU A 15 -20.27 -16.84 -16.33
N THR A 16 -20.64 -16.93 -15.05
CA THR A 16 -20.01 -16.24 -13.94
C THR A 16 -18.61 -16.82 -13.78
N LEU A 17 -17.73 -16.50 -14.72
CA LEU A 17 -16.29 -16.67 -14.54
C LEU A 17 -15.81 -15.58 -13.58
N ALA A 18 -16.32 -15.60 -12.35
CA ALA A 18 -15.54 -15.10 -11.24
C ALA A 18 -14.25 -15.95 -11.24
N PRO A 19 -13.05 -15.34 -11.21
CA PRO A 19 -11.83 -16.10 -11.00
C PRO A 19 -12.06 -17.01 -9.79
N ALA A 20 -11.52 -18.24 -9.83
CA ALA A 20 -11.75 -19.15 -8.72
C ALA A 20 -11.24 -18.44 -7.46
N GLN A 21 -12.14 -18.26 -6.49
CA GLN A 21 -11.79 -17.74 -5.18
C GLN A 21 -10.65 -18.64 -4.70
N ASN A 22 -9.45 -18.11 -4.42
CA ASN A 22 -8.19 -18.84 -4.14
C ASN A 22 -7.19 -19.10 -5.28
N ASP A 23 -7.30 -18.50 -6.48
CA ASP A 23 -6.31 -18.66 -7.57
C ASP A 23 -4.87 -18.24 -7.18
N TYR A 24 -4.69 -17.46 -6.11
CA TYR A 24 -3.40 -16.99 -5.61
C TYR A 24 -2.82 -17.81 -4.44
N GLU A 25 -3.47 -18.92 -4.03
CA GLU A 25 -2.92 -19.74 -2.95
C GLU A 25 -1.59 -20.40 -3.32
N SER A 26 -0.73 -20.61 -2.33
CA SER A 26 0.54 -21.29 -2.56
C SER A 26 0.34 -22.74 -2.98
N ARG A 27 0.94 -23.11 -4.12
CA ARG A 27 0.96 -24.48 -4.64
C ARG A 27 1.66 -25.44 -3.67
N THR A 28 1.30 -26.71 -3.74
CA THR A 28 1.95 -27.79 -2.97
C THR A 28 3.46 -27.79 -3.19
N GLY A 29 4.24 -27.71 -2.11
CA GLY A 29 5.72 -27.63 -2.13
C GLY A 29 6.32 -26.22 -2.20
N GLN A 30 5.51 -25.16 -2.33
CA GLN A 30 5.97 -23.75 -2.25
C GLN A 30 5.60 -23.07 -0.93
N LYS A 31 4.76 -23.72 -0.11
CA LYS A 31 4.27 -23.20 1.17
C LYS A 31 5.38 -22.92 2.19
N ASP A 32 6.56 -23.51 2.01
CA ASP A 32 7.66 -23.41 2.97
C ASP A 32 8.51 -22.14 2.81
N HIS A 33 8.36 -21.39 1.71
CA HIS A 33 9.14 -20.17 1.45
C HIS A 33 8.35 -18.89 1.75
N ILE A 34 7.14 -18.76 1.21
CA ILE A 34 6.19 -17.67 1.51
C ILE A 34 4.77 -18.23 1.34
N PRO A 35 4.10 -18.69 2.42
CA PRO A 35 2.76 -19.26 2.31
C PRO A 35 1.74 -18.13 2.09
N VAL A 36 1.19 -18.07 0.89
CA VAL A 36 -0.03 -17.33 0.59
C VAL A 36 -1.21 -18.22 0.93
N VAL A 37 -2.04 -17.75 1.85
CA VAL A 37 -3.20 -18.46 2.39
C VAL A 37 -4.43 -18.18 1.52
N LYS A 38 -5.41 -19.08 1.56
CA LYS A 38 -6.72 -18.91 0.92
C LYS A 38 -7.50 -17.73 1.50
N ASP A 39 -8.35 -17.11 0.69
CA ASP A 39 -9.20 -15.99 1.11
C ASP A 39 -10.21 -16.42 2.20
N ASP A 40 -10.72 -17.65 2.12
CA ASP A 40 -11.67 -18.22 3.08
C ASP A 40 -11.00 -18.91 4.28
N ALA A 41 -9.67 -18.80 4.42
CA ALA A 41 -9.01 -19.43 5.56
C ALA A 41 -9.23 -18.61 6.83
N ASP A 42 -9.65 -19.29 7.89
CA ASP A 42 -9.69 -18.71 9.23
C ASP A 42 -8.25 -18.43 9.69
N ILE A 43 -7.90 -17.14 9.77
CA ILE A 43 -6.64 -16.66 10.34
C ILE A 43 -6.94 -16.17 11.75
N GLU A 44 -6.17 -16.67 12.72
CA GLU A 44 -6.27 -16.21 14.09
C GLU A 44 -5.78 -14.76 14.20
N ASP A 45 -6.65 -13.89 14.69
CA ASP A 45 -6.29 -12.52 15.02
C ASP A 45 -5.42 -12.54 16.28
N PRO A 46 -4.18 -12.00 16.24
CA PRO A 46 -3.37 -11.88 17.46
C PRO A 46 -4.00 -10.97 18.52
N ILE A 47 -5.03 -10.20 18.17
CA ILE A 47 -5.77 -9.33 19.07
C ILE A 47 -7.03 -10.05 19.56
N ASP A 48 -7.15 -10.18 20.87
CA ASP A 48 -8.37 -10.67 21.51
C ASP A 48 -9.42 -9.55 21.53
N GLY A 49 -10.43 -9.67 20.66
CA GLY A 49 -11.51 -8.69 20.51
C GLY A 49 -12.35 -8.46 21.76
N GLU A 50 -12.38 -9.40 22.73
CA GLU A 50 -13.12 -9.20 23.98
C GLU A 50 -12.39 -8.25 24.93
N THR A 51 -11.06 -8.18 24.84
CA THR A 51 -10.22 -7.39 25.73
C THR A 51 -9.60 -6.17 25.07
N ALA A 52 -9.56 -6.13 23.74
CA ALA A 52 -9.00 -5.04 22.95
C ALA A 52 -9.69 -3.69 23.21
N ASP A 53 -11.01 -3.66 23.36
CA ASP A 53 -11.80 -2.44 23.58
C ASP A 53 -12.09 -2.17 25.08
N SER A 54 -11.33 -2.80 25.99
CA SER A 54 -11.54 -2.66 27.43
C SER A 54 -10.86 -1.42 28.02
N ASP A 55 -11.44 -0.86 29.09
CA ASP A 55 -10.83 0.25 29.85
C ASP A 55 -9.42 -0.10 30.39
N ALA A 56 -9.13 -1.39 30.60
CA ALA A 56 -7.81 -1.87 31.04
C ALA A 56 -6.74 -1.79 29.94
N GLN A 57 -7.10 -1.73 28.66
CA GLN A 57 -6.16 -1.40 27.57
C GLN A 57 -5.85 0.09 27.60
N LEU A 58 -6.88 0.94 27.74
CA LEU A 58 -6.71 2.40 27.78
C LEU A 58 -5.78 2.84 28.92
N GLU A 59 -5.93 2.27 30.13
CA GLU A 59 -5.06 2.60 31.26
C GLU A 59 -3.59 2.22 31.02
N ARG A 60 -3.34 1.09 30.33
CA ARG A 60 -1.98 0.68 29.96
C ARG A 60 -1.41 1.58 28.88
N ASP A 61 -2.19 1.89 27.85
CA ASP A 61 -1.78 2.78 26.77
C ASP A 61 -1.43 4.17 27.32
N ASP A 62 -2.22 4.70 28.26
CA ASP A 62 -1.94 5.97 28.92
C ASP A 62 -0.63 5.94 29.72
N ALA A 63 -0.35 4.83 30.41
CA ALA A 63 0.89 4.64 31.15
C ALA A 63 2.10 4.56 30.20
N ASP A 64 2.01 3.76 29.14
CA ASP A 64 3.07 3.54 28.16
C ASP A 64 3.34 4.79 27.32
N ALA A 65 2.29 5.56 26.99
CA ALA A 65 2.42 6.81 26.23
C ALA A 65 3.21 7.90 27.00
N ILE A 66 3.13 7.88 28.33
CA ILE A 66 3.85 8.83 29.19
C ILE A 66 5.26 8.30 29.54
N ASP A 67 5.51 6.99 29.41
CA ASP A 67 6.81 6.40 29.72
C ASP A 67 7.89 6.80 28.70
N LYS A 68 8.76 7.72 29.12
CA LYS A 68 9.90 8.18 28.33
C LYS A 68 10.97 7.11 28.14
N SER A 69 10.96 6.02 28.92
CA SER A 69 11.94 4.93 28.77
C SER A 69 11.80 4.20 27.43
N ASN A 70 10.59 4.23 26.85
CA ASN A 70 10.29 3.68 25.53
C ASN A 70 10.60 4.66 24.37
N ILE A 71 11.06 5.88 24.68
CA ILE A 71 11.40 6.89 23.68
C ILE A 71 12.93 6.88 23.46
N ILE A 72 13.34 6.85 22.19
CA ILE A 72 14.74 6.97 21.82
C ILE A 72 15.18 8.44 21.97
N ASP A 73 16.22 8.69 22.78
CA ASP A 73 16.71 10.05 23.10
C ASP A 73 17.30 10.79 21.89
N GLU A 74 17.78 10.05 20.89
CA GLU A 74 18.52 10.57 19.75
C GLU A 74 17.69 10.58 18.46
N ARG A 75 18.08 11.46 17.52
CA ARG A 75 17.46 11.48 16.19
C ARG A 75 17.82 10.18 15.45
N THR A 76 16.80 9.40 15.07
CA THR A 76 16.95 8.16 14.30
C THR A 76 17.60 8.34 12.92
N ARG A 77 17.69 9.59 12.42
CA ARG A 77 18.39 9.93 11.18
C ARG A 77 19.53 10.89 11.50
N GLY A 78 20.75 10.36 11.55
CA GLY A 78 22.00 11.07 11.89
C GLY A 78 22.49 12.10 10.86
N ALA A 79 21.57 12.78 10.16
CA ALA A 79 21.95 13.84 9.23
C ALA A 79 22.34 15.08 10.04
N VAL A 80 23.64 15.41 10.02
CA VAL A 80 24.12 16.74 10.38
C VAL A 80 23.47 17.72 9.42
N LYS A 81 22.78 18.72 9.95
CA LYS A 81 22.03 19.71 9.18
C LYS A 81 23.01 20.67 8.49
N ASN A 82 23.55 20.26 7.34
CA ASN A 82 24.39 21.11 6.47
C ASN A 82 23.55 21.62 5.31
N TYR A 83 22.52 22.42 5.60
CA TYR A 83 21.79 23.12 4.54
C TYR A 83 22.61 24.34 4.12
N GLN A 84 23.23 24.28 2.95
CA GLN A 84 23.72 25.44 2.25
C GLN A 84 22.75 25.74 1.11
N GLU A 85 22.35 27.00 0.96
CA GLU A 85 21.60 27.43 -0.21
C GLU A 85 22.48 27.20 -1.44
N PRO A 86 21.94 26.63 -2.54
CA PRO A 86 22.70 26.49 -3.77
C PRO A 86 23.12 27.88 -4.26
N GLY A 87 24.36 28.00 -4.71
CA GLY A 87 24.83 29.22 -5.36
C GLY A 87 23.94 29.60 -6.54
N ASP A 88 23.91 30.89 -6.88
CA ASP A 88 23.22 31.40 -8.07
C ASP A 88 23.64 30.67 -9.37
N GLU A 89 24.89 30.22 -9.40
CA GLU A 89 25.52 29.45 -10.47
C GLU A 89 25.46 27.91 -10.26
N GLU A 90 25.05 27.42 -9.10
CA GLU A 90 25.02 25.99 -8.80
C GLU A 90 23.80 25.32 -9.47
N GLY A 91 24.05 24.36 -10.35
CA GLY A 91 23.02 23.70 -11.16
C GLY A 91 22.66 24.45 -12.44
N LEU A 92 23.30 25.59 -12.71
CA LEU A 92 23.33 26.16 -14.05
C LEU A 92 24.29 25.37 -14.93
N GLY A 93 23.91 25.18 -16.19
CA GLY A 93 24.88 24.83 -17.22
C GLY A 93 25.96 25.91 -17.33
N GLY A 94 27.19 25.50 -17.63
CA GLY A 94 28.29 26.44 -17.87
C GLY A 94 28.01 27.34 -19.07
N PRO A 95 28.63 28.53 -19.17
CA PRO A 95 28.36 29.49 -20.24
C PRO A 95 28.59 28.94 -21.66
N ASP A 96 29.43 27.90 -21.79
CA ASP A 96 29.76 27.24 -23.06
C ASP A 96 28.86 26.03 -23.38
N ASP A 97 28.02 25.58 -22.45
CA ASP A 97 27.19 24.38 -22.64
C ASP A 97 25.79 24.67 -23.21
N GLY A 98 25.44 25.95 -23.34
CA GLY A 98 24.25 26.43 -24.04
C GLY A 98 22.90 26.07 -23.39
N ARG A 99 22.87 25.58 -22.14
CA ARG A 99 21.62 25.15 -21.49
C ARG A 99 21.01 26.28 -20.64
N SER A 100 19.92 26.88 -21.12
CA SER A 100 19.12 27.84 -20.35
C SER A 100 17.99 27.16 -19.56
N ARG A 101 17.59 27.77 -18.43
CA ARG A 101 16.72 27.20 -17.36
C ARG A 101 15.23 26.98 -17.72
N VAL A 102 14.76 27.21 -18.95
CA VAL A 102 13.34 27.03 -19.30
C VAL A 102 13.20 25.92 -20.34
N ALA A 103 12.86 24.72 -19.86
CA ALA A 103 12.34 23.67 -20.71
C ALA A 103 10.96 24.10 -21.22
N GLY A 104 10.93 24.73 -22.41
CA GLY A 104 9.71 24.81 -23.20
C GLY A 104 9.30 23.40 -23.61
N GLY A 105 8.25 22.88 -22.99
CA GLY A 105 7.59 21.64 -23.42
C GLY A 105 6.93 21.81 -24.80
N PRO A 106 6.75 20.72 -25.56
CA PRO A 106 6.19 20.78 -26.91
C PRO A 106 4.69 21.17 -26.88
N ASN A 107 4.31 22.12 -27.74
CA ASN A 107 2.94 22.26 -28.28
C ASN A 107 2.83 21.42 -29.55
#